data_AF-A0A1G4V9P8-F1
#
_entry.id   AF-A0A1G4V9P8-F1
#
_cell.length_a   1.000
_cell.length_b   1.000
_cell.length_c   1.000
_cell.angle_alpha   90.00
_cell.angle_beta   90.00
_cell.angle_gamma   90.00
#
_symmetry.space_group_name_H-M   'P 1'
#
loop_
_entity.id
_entity.type
_entity.pdbx_description
1 polymer ?
#
loop_
_entity_poly.entity_id
_entity_poly.type
_entity_poly.pdbx_seq_one_letter_code
_entity_poly.pdbx_strand_id
1 'polypeptide(L)'
;MPSFGGGFGERNEPQIPDGFAEGSLTWQNVSKRIVGRLADSWFAEYSPVPISATLSPEALAYSEPHLETFAPYYFAAEEPKVLPGMTINFSNLGAQTDIDQTQVGTALIDVLQEAGVSWFYETRFPISPLESIEIPESRIEGVAEWTNFFGMPVHQKFRVYVDGNGRETCVWFTPALVATRPFEHLTQNWLQNDSGTFDGVEIPQSEIDQGALSFGQWSTEIYIPVLAKSLFYLAETPFPSSFLSFPRQSAFEAVLTEDRPRPFIVNARYEEARGVFQDTGAELLVTSTFMPNVIHFGWSFSTTNKLSLLKNLKTMSTGLVKISSILEDGYLNANSSGSQSDFDTLLLSAVGLSFPGSPNEGLGGFSRWVPTTRIGFLMHETNTQAQLASSADSAGDLDTARRLFEWVSYDGAGPMVPACVNSLVFRWLIREQNWQLAESILEGAYLMKMGRESINALSNWGISLFLQGRLDDAKEKFELVLQSGDVHAESEACYYLAEIFVVQDDEVLAGKYRVKCAESGGYDSATGQKGGSGFDANISEESSQPASETSSVAPRYCSNCGTKFEGFAGQFCSYCGRPRG
;
A
#
# COMPACT_ATOMS: atom_id res chain seq x y z
N MET A 1 37.85 16.80 1.89
CA MET A 1 37.18 18.13 1.88
C MET A 1 37.37 18.70 0.49
N PRO A 2 36.30 18.95 -0.29
CA PRO A 2 35.05 19.61 0.10
C PRO A 2 33.96 18.67 0.63
N SER A 3 32.98 19.27 1.28
CA SER A 3 31.81 18.67 1.93
C SER A 3 30.77 18.24 0.91
N PHE A 4 30.54 16.94 0.76
CA PHE A 4 29.33 16.42 0.13
C PHE A 4 28.23 16.33 1.19
N GLY A 5 27.71 17.50 1.54
CA GLY A 5 26.36 17.62 2.08
C GLY A 5 25.39 17.40 0.94
N GLY A 6 25.15 16.15 0.57
CA GLY A 6 24.00 15.74 -0.23
C GLY A 6 22.77 15.72 0.65
N GLY A 7 22.45 16.88 1.25
CA GLY A 7 21.08 17.15 1.66
C GLY A 7 20.22 17.13 0.42
N PHE A 8 18.97 16.66 0.57
CA PHE A 8 17.87 16.80 -0.38
C PHE A 8 18.21 17.80 -1.48
N GLY A 9 18.41 17.31 -2.72
CA GLY A 9 18.52 18.20 -3.87
C GLY A 9 17.46 19.27 -3.70
N GLU A 10 17.89 20.54 -3.71
CA GLU A 10 17.07 21.70 -3.37
C GLU A 10 15.64 21.41 -3.78
N ARG A 11 14.76 21.14 -2.80
CA ARG A 11 13.34 21.04 -3.09
C ARG A 11 13.03 22.40 -3.67
N ASN A 12 12.87 22.49 -5.00
CA ASN A 12 12.16 23.61 -5.60
C ASN A 12 10.90 23.70 -4.74
N GLU A 13 10.78 24.77 -3.94
CA GLU A 13 9.64 24.95 -3.05
C GLU A 13 8.40 24.71 -3.93
N PRO A 14 7.61 23.65 -3.68
CA PRO A 14 6.52 23.34 -4.59
C PRO A 14 5.51 24.47 -4.48
N GLN A 15 5.53 25.40 -5.44
CA GLN A 15 4.65 26.54 -5.41
C GLN A 15 3.23 26.04 -5.70
N ILE A 16 2.28 26.48 -4.86
CA ILE A 16 0.84 26.30 -5.13
C ILE A 16 0.57 26.88 -6.53
N PRO A 17 0.11 26.08 -7.51
CA PRO A 17 -0.16 26.58 -8.85
C PRO A 17 -1.20 27.72 -8.80
N ASP A 18 -1.04 28.75 -9.62
CA ASP A 18 -1.93 29.94 -9.62
C ASP A 18 -3.43 29.59 -9.82
N GLY A 19 -3.74 28.45 -10.47
CA GLY A 19 -5.11 27.91 -10.64
C GLY A 19 -5.61 27.02 -9.49
N PHE A 20 -4.73 26.58 -8.59
CA PHE A 20 -5.04 25.88 -7.34
C PHE A 20 -5.26 26.87 -6.19
N ALA A 21 -4.87 28.13 -6.39
CA ALA A 21 -4.91 29.23 -5.43
C ALA A 21 -6.31 29.82 -5.15
N GLU A 22 -7.41 29.10 -5.41
CA GLU A 22 -8.75 29.49 -4.92
C GLU A 22 -8.87 29.41 -3.38
N GLY A 23 -7.76 29.20 -2.67
CA GLY A 23 -7.64 29.26 -1.20
C GLY A 23 -8.44 28.19 -0.45
N SER A 24 -9.19 27.37 -1.17
CA SER A 24 -10.25 26.48 -0.65
C SER A 24 -10.08 25.02 -1.04
N LEU A 25 -9.21 24.74 -2.00
CA LEU A 25 -8.86 23.40 -2.45
C LEU A 25 -7.46 22.97 -1.96
N THR A 26 -6.87 23.68 -1.02
CA THR A 26 -5.56 23.32 -0.44
C THR A 26 -5.68 22.32 0.71
N TRP A 27 -4.60 21.60 0.99
CA TRP A 27 -4.50 20.67 2.12
C TRP A 27 -4.91 21.30 3.46
N GLN A 28 -4.48 22.55 3.68
CA GLN A 28 -4.80 23.32 4.88
C GLN A 28 -6.31 23.50 5.12
N ASN A 29 -7.17 23.34 4.12
CA ASN A 29 -8.60 23.40 4.33
C ASN A 29 -9.16 22.09 4.86
N VAL A 30 -8.66 20.96 4.37
CA VAL A 30 -9.08 19.64 4.85
C VAL A 30 -8.82 19.50 6.34
N SER A 31 -7.71 20.06 6.82
CA SER A 31 -7.32 20.03 8.24
C SER A 31 -8.20 20.90 9.16
N LYS A 32 -9.06 21.77 8.62
CA LYS A 32 -9.89 22.66 9.44
C LYS A 32 -11.10 21.91 10.00
N ARG A 33 -11.29 21.98 11.31
CA ARG A 33 -12.46 21.39 12.01
C ARG A 33 -13.82 21.81 11.42
N ILE A 34 -13.92 23.04 10.90
CA ILE A 34 -15.16 23.54 10.27
C ILE A 34 -15.56 22.67 9.06
N VAL A 35 -14.59 22.14 8.30
CA VAL A 35 -14.85 21.32 7.11
C VAL A 35 -15.49 20.00 7.49
N GLY A 36 -15.06 19.38 8.60
CA GLY A 36 -15.71 18.15 9.10
C GLY A 36 -17.20 18.35 9.41
N ARG A 37 -17.58 19.48 10.02
CA ARG A 37 -18.99 19.82 10.34
C ARG A 37 -19.81 20.20 9.11
N LEU A 38 -19.19 20.88 8.15
CA LEU A 38 -19.83 21.19 6.87
C LEU A 38 -20.05 19.91 6.07
N ALA A 39 -19.10 18.98 6.09
CA ALA A 39 -19.25 17.67 5.47
C ALA A 39 -20.38 16.85 6.13
N ASP A 40 -20.54 16.90 7.45
CA ASP A 40 -21.70 16.27 8.13
C ASP A 40 -23.02 16.83 7.62
N SER A 41 -23.11 18.15 7.46
CA SER A 41 -24.32 18.82 6.97
C SER A 41 -24.57 18.51 5.49
N TRP A 42 -23.51 18.48 4.69
CA TRP A 42 -23.57 18.17 3.26
C TRP A 42 -24.09 16.76 3.01
N PHE A 43 -23.62 15.80 3.79
CA PHE A 43 -23.99 14.39 3.69
C PHE A 43 -25.10 13.96 4.65
N ALA A 44 -25.91 14.90 5.15
CA ALA A 44 -26.98 14.63 6.11
C ALA A 44 -27.98 13.55 5.61
N GLU A 45 -28.18 13.43 4.30
CA GLU A 45 -29.04 12.39 3.70
C GLU A 45 -28.57 10.95 3.97
N TYR A 46 -27.28 10.76 4.27
CA TYR A 46 -26.70 9.46 4.61
C TYR A 46 -26.66 9.19 6.11
N SER A 47 -27.17 10.12 6.93
CA SER A 47 -27.12 10.03 8.40
C SER A 47 -25.72 9.72 8.93
N PRO A 48 -24.74 10.63 8.81
CA PRO A 48 -23.39 10.40 9.30
C PRO A 48 -23.37 9.95 10.75
N VAL A 49 -22.62 8.89 11.05
CA VAL A 49 -22.52 8.28 12.39
C VAL A 49 -21.12 8.46 12.95
N PRO A 50 -20.94 8.49 14.27
CA PRO A 50 -19.61 8.50 14.88
C PRO A 50 -18.78 7.30 14.37
N ILE A 51 -17.48 7.50 14.16
CA ILE A 51 -16.60 6.49 13.56
C ILE A 51 -16.53 5.18 14.36
N SER A 52 -16.58 5.24 15.69
CA SER A 52 -16.69 4.05 16.56
C SER A 52 -17.90 3.17 16.23
N ALA A 53 -19.01 3.77 15.79
CA ALA A 53 -20.22 3.03 15.42
C ALA A 53 -20.07 2.25 14.10
N THR A 54 -18.98 2.45 13.36
CA THR A 54 -18.67 1.69 12.14
C THR A 54 -17.62 0.61 12.35
N LEU A 55 -16.98 0.56 13.52
CA LEU A 55 -15.99 -0.44 13.90
C LEU A 55 -16.64 -1.63 14.60
N SER A 56 -15.94 -2.76 14.67
CA SER A 56 -16.37 -3.87 15.52
C SER A 56 -16.28 -3.48 17.00
N PRO A 57 -17.11 -4.06 17.89
CA PRO A 57 -17.05 -3.77 19.32
C PRO A 57 -15.65 -3.99 19.93
N GLU A 58 -14.90 -4.94 19.39
CA GLU A 58 -13.56 -5.33 19.84
C GLU A 58 -12.45 -4.46 19.27
N ALA A 59 -12.73 -3.64 18.24
CA ALA A 59 -11.73 -2.86 17.50
C ALA A 59 -10.86 -1.95 18.38
N LEU A 60 -11.43 -1.46 19.49
CA LEU A 60 -10.79 -0.53 20.42
C LEU A 60 -10.72 -1.10 21.84
N ALA A 61 -10.91 -2.42 22.01
CA ALA A 61 -10.95 -3.08 23.30
C ALA A 61 -9.53 -3.48 23.77
N TYR A 62 -8.74 -2.49 24.19
CA TYR A 62 -7.36 -2.68 24.63
C TYR A 62 -7.26 -2.98 26.12
N SER A 63 -6.28 -3.80 26.55
CA SER A 63 -6.09 -4.07 27.99
C SER A 63 -5.45 -2.92 28.77
N GLU A 64 -4.68 -2.06 28.09
CA GLU A 64 -4.00 -0.92 28.71
C GLU A 64 -4.78 0.39 28.53
N PRO A 65 -5.21 1.06 29.62
CA PRO A 65 -6.04 2.27 29.52
C PRO A 65 -5.42 3.43 28.74
N HIS A 66 -4.09 3.50 28.65
CA HIS A 66 -3.43 4.58 27.91
C HIS A 66 -3.50 4.38 26.38
N LEU A 67 -3.71 3.15 25.91
CA LEU A 67 -4.08 2.88 24.51
C LEU A 67 -5.46 3.48 24.19
N GLU A 68 -6.40 3.40 25.14
CA GLU A 68 -7.69 4.09 25.04
C GLU A 68 -7.53 5.63 25.06
N THR A 69 -6.49 6.17 25.71
CA THR A 69 -6.22 7.62 25.73
C THR A 69 -5.63 8.20 24.44
N PHE A 70 -5.28 7.38 23.46
CA PHE A 70 -5.02 7.91 22.10
C PHE A 70 -6.34 8.30 21.40
N ALA A 71 -7.49 7.74 21.79
CA ALA A 71 -8.82 8.14 21.30
C ALA A 71 -9.22 9.62 21.60
N PRO A 72 -8.73 10.26 22.68
CA PRO A 72 -8.78 11.72 22.87
C PRO A 72 -8.07 12.56 21.80
N TYR A 73 -6.92 12.12 21.25
CA TYR A 73 -6.23 12.81 20.15
C TYR A 73 -7.02 12.77 18.85
N TYR A 74 -7.86 11.76 18.71
CA TYR A 74 -8.68 11.57 17.54
C TYR A 74 -9.64 12.75 17.33
N PHE A 75 -10.31 13.29 18.36
CA PHE A 75 -11.58 14.01 18.12
C PHE A 75 -11.81 15.34 18.85
N ALA A 76 -10.94 15.74 19.78
CA ALA A 76 -11.30 16.80 20.73
C ALA A 76 -12.67 16.50 21.37
N ALA A 77 -13.41 17.52 21.84
CA ALA A 77 -14.65 17.33 22.62
C ALA A 77 -15.79 16.58 21.89
N GLU A 78 -15.70 16.27 20.59
CA GLU A 78 -16.76 15.63 19.80
C GLU A 78 -16.20 14.61 18.79
N GLU A 79 -16.64 13.35 18.89
CA GLU A 79 -16.33 12.30 17.91
C GLU A 79 -16.83 12.67 16.48
N PRO A 80 -15.96 12.64 15.45
CA PRO A 80 -16.27 12.91 14.08
C PRO A 80 -17.01 11.74 13.51
N LYS A 81 -17.78 12.11 12.52
CA LYS A 81 -18.68 11.19 11.87
C LYS A 81 -18.08 10.73 10.55
N VAL A 82 -18.51 9.57 10.11
CA VAL A 82 -18.27 9.06 8.76
C VAL A 82 -19.60 8.69 8.13
N LEU A 83 -19.61 8.49 6.82
CA LEU A 83 -20.81 8.01 6.14
C LEU A 83 -20.89 6.49 6.34
N PRO A 84 -22.02 5.95 6.82
CA PRO A 84 -22.20 4.50 6.90
C PRO A 84 -21.91 3.85 5.54
N GLY A 85 -21.13 2.77 5.50
CA GLY A 85 -20.80 2.07 4.26
C GLY A 85 -20.00 2.88 3.23
N MET A 86 -19.26 3.92 3.67
CA MET A 86 -18.30 4.64 2.81
C MET A 86 -17.09 3.77 2.48
N THR A 87 -16.56 3.07 3.47
CA THR A 87 -15.53 2.05 3.24
C THR A 87 -16.22 0.80 2.72
N ILE A 88 -15.86 0.37 1.52
CA ILE A 88 -16.44 -0.82 0.88
C ILE A 88 -15.36 -1.83 0.51
N ASN A 89 -15.78 -3.06 0.27
CA ASN A 89 -15.01 -4.03 -0.48
C ASN A 89 -15.74 -4.27 -1.81
N PHE A 90 -15.02 -4.21 -2.93
CA PHE A 90 -15.61 -4.47 -4.24
C PHE A 90 -16.25 -5.86 -4.34
N SER A 91 -15.76 -6.86 -3.60
CA SER A 91 -16.39 -8.19 -3.54
C SER A 91 -17.83 -8.16 -3.03
N ASN A 92 -18.19 -7.15 -2.23
CA ASN A 92 -19.53 -7.02 -1.67
C ASN A 92 -20.54 -6.42 -2.67
N LEU A 93 -20.08 -5.97 -3.85
CA LEU A 93 -20.94 -5.39 -4.88
C LEU A 93 -21.51 -6.44 -5.85
N GLY A 94 -21.08 -7.70 -5.76
CA GLY A 94 -21.48 -8.78 -6.65
C GLY A 94 -20.39 -9.15 -7.66
N ALA A 95 -20.79 -9.81 -8.75
CA ALA A 95 -19.88 -10.26 -9.78
C ALA A 95 -19.48 -9.09 -10.70
N GLN A 96 -18.18 -8.85 -10.86
CA GLN A 96 -17.69 -7.92 -11.88
C GLN A 96 -18.08 -8.44 -13.26
N THR A 97 -18.69 -7.60 -14.09
CA THR A 97 -19.25 -8.00 -15.40
C THR A 97 -18.66 -7.11 -16.50
N ASP A 98 -18.56 -7.64 -17.72
CA ASP A 98 -18.16 -6.87 -18.89
C ASP A 98 -19.05 -5.63 -19.05
N ILE A 99 -18.42 -4.47 -19.18
CA ILE A 99 -19.10 -3.18 -19.08
C ILE A 99 -20.17 -3.04 -20.18
N ASP A 100 -19.87 -3.49 -21.39
CA ASP A 100 -20.74 -3.43 -22.57
C ASP A 100 -21.87 -4.47 -22.56
N GLN A 101 -21.91 -5.36 -21.57
CA GLN A 101 -23.01 -6.32 -21.35
C GLN A 101 -24.04 -5.85 -20.32
N THR A 102 -23.82 -4.70 -19.70
CA THR A 102 -24.67 -4.15 -18.62
C THR A 102 -25.43 -2.91 -19.09
N GLN A 103 -26.61 -2.66 -18.53
CA GLN A 103 -27.42 -1.47 -18.88
C GLN A 103 -26.74 -0.18 -18.41
N VAL A 104 -26.23 -0.16 -17.18
CA VAL A 104 -25.51 0.97 -16.60
C VAL A 104 -24.21 1.23 -17.33
N GLY A 105 -23.44 0.18 -17.66
CA GLY A 105 -22.19 0.31 -18.40
C GLY A 105 -22.39 0.84 -19.82
N THR A 106 -23.39 0.32 -20.55
CA THR A 106 -23.74 0.81 -21.88
C THR A 106 -24.17 2.29 -21.85
N ALA A 107 -25.03 2.66 -20.89
CA ALA A 107 -25.46 4.04 -20.73
C ALA A 107 -24.30 5.00 -20.37
N LEU A 108 -23.34 4.53 -19.57
CA LEU A 108 -22.11 5.29 -19.27
C LEU A 108 -21.24 5.48 -20.51
N ILE A 109 -21.04 4.43 -21.31
CA ILE A 109 -20.26 4.50 -22.56
C ILE A 109 -20.86 5.53 -23.52
N ASP A 110 -22.19 5.50 -23.72
CA ASP A 110 -22.89 6.48 -24.56
C ASP A 110 -22.67 7.92 -24.07
N VAL A 111 -22.72 8.12 -22.75
CA VAL A 111 -22.48 9.43 -22.13
C VAL A 111 -21.03 9.88 -22.28
N LEU A 112 -20.05 8.98 -22.12
CA LEU A 112 -18.64 9.28 -22.34
C LEU A 112 -18.38 9.70 -23.79
N GLN A 113 -18.97 8.98 -24.75
CA GLN A 113 -18.86 9.29 -26.18
C GLN A 113 -19.48 10.66 -26.50
N GLU A 114 -20.66 10.96 -25.99
CA GLU A 114 -21.32 12.26 -26.19
C GLU A 114 -20.56 13.42 -25.55
N ALA A 115 -19.97 13.18 -24.38
CA ALA A 115 -19.13 14.16 -23.69
C ALA A 115 -17.74 14.33 -24.34
N GLY A 116 -17.38 13.50 -25.33
CA GLY A 116 -16.08 13.53 -25.98
C GLY A 116 -14.93 13.10 -25.06
N VAL A 117 -15.21 12.29 -24.04
CA VAL A 117 -14.20 11.79 -23.10
C VAL A 117 -13.47 10.61 -23.75
N SER A 118 -12.15 10.72 -23.86
CA SER A 118 -11.29 9.63 -24.33
C SER A 118 -11.12 8.58 -23.24
N TRP A 119 -11.35 7.31 -23.58
CA TRP A 119 -11.19 6.18 -22.67
C TRP A 119 -10.85 4.90 -23.43
N PHE A 120 -10.35 3.89 -22.74
CA PHE A 120 -10.03 2.58 -23.29
C PHE A 120 -10.27 1.47 -22.27
N TYR A 121 -10.36 0.22 -22.73
CA TYR A 121 -10.41 -0.94 -21.83
C TYR A 121 -9.03 -1.30 -21.32
N GLU A 122 -8.90 -1.55 -20.02
CA GLU A 122 -7.68 -2.11 -19.47
C GLU A 122 -7.48 -3.54 -19.99
N THR A 123 -6.37 -3.74 -20.70
CA THR A 123 -5.98 -5.05 -21.23
C THR A 123 -4.77 -5.62 -20.51
N ARG A 124 -4.00 -4.82 -19.77
CA ARG A 124 -2.77 -5.27 -19.12
C ARG A 124 -3.00 -5.46 -17.62
N PHE A 125 -2.96 -6.72 -17.20
CA PHE A 125 -3.20 -7.10 -15.81
C PHE A 125 -1.92 -7.61 -15.16
N PRO A 126 -1.56 -7.10 -13.98
CA PRO A 126 -0.38 -7.54 -13.24
C PRO A 126 -0.65 -8.92 -12.62
N ILE A 127 0.30 -9.86 -12.75
CA ILE A 127 0.21 -11.20 -12.14
C ILE A 127 1.23 -11.39 -11.02
N SER A 128 2.34 -10.64 -11.07
CA SER A 128 3.36 -10.55 -10.02
C SER A 128 4.00 -9.15 -10.01
N PRO A 129 4.81 -8.77 -9.00
CA PRO A 129 5.48 -7.47 -8.94
C PRO A 129 6.33 -7.11 -10.16
N LEU A 130 6.73 -8.10 -10.97
CA LEU A 130 7.59 -7.93 -12.12
C LEU A 130 6.93 -8.38 -13.44
N GLU A 131 5.73 -8.97 -13.38
CA GLU A 131 5.10 -9.61 -14.53
C GLU A 131 3.64 -9.17 -14.69
N SER A 132 3.24 -9.05 -15.95
CA SER A 132 1.89 -8.73 -16.36
C SER A 132 1.49 -9.59 -17.55
N ILE A 133 0.22 -9.92 -17.65
CA ILE A 133 -0.39 -10.56 -18.81
C ILE A 133 -1.23 -9.53 -19.58
N GLU A 134 -1.24 -9.66 -20.90
CA GLU A 134 -2.15 -8.91 -21.76
C GLU A 134 -3.36 -9.78 -22.10
N ILE A 135 -4.56 -9.24 -21.90
CA ILE A 135 -5.86 -9.84 -22.18
C ILE A 135 -6.61 -8.86 -23.11
N PRO A 136 -6.38 -8.92 -24.43
CA PRO A 136 -6.94 -7.92 -25.38
C PRO A 136 -8.48 -7.86 -25.42
N GLU A 137 -9.12 -8.98 -25.09
CA GLU A 137 -10.59 -9.09 -25.06
C GLU A 137 -11.22 -8.69 -23.73
N SER A 138 -10.42 -8.28 -22.74
CA SER A 138 -10.94 -7.78 -21.46
C SER A 138 -11.87 -6.59 -21.67
N ARG A 139 -13.07 -6.64 -21.08
CA ARG A 139 -14.06 -5.54 -21.06
C ARG A 139 -14.51 -5.17 -19.65
N ILE A 140 -13.81 -5.68 -18.64
CA ILE A 140 -14.23 -5.59 -17.22
C ILE A 140 -13.85 -4.26 -16.54
N GLU A 141 -12.90 -3.51 -17.11
CA GLU A 141 -12.42 -2.23 -16.57
C GLU A 141 -12.18 -1.24 -17.71
N GLY A 142 -12.76 -0.05 -17.59
CA GLY A 142 -12.46 1.10 -18.44
C GLY A 142 -11.55 2.09 -17.72
N VAL A 143 -10.67 2.74 -18.47
CA VAL A 143 -9.71 3.73 -17.99
C VAL A 143 -9.83 5.01 -18.81
N ALA A 144 -9.90 6.14 -18.11
CA ALA A 144 -9.87 7.47 -18.69
C ALA A 144 -8.89 8.34 -17.90
N GLU A 145 -8.31 9.35 -18.54
CA GLU A 145 -7.23 10.15 -17.96
C GLU A 145 -7.61 11.63 -17.86
N TRP A 146 -7.28 12.22 -16.72
CA TRP A 146 -7.32 13.65 -16.47
C TRP A 146 -5.96 14.14 -15.99
N THR A 147 -5.79 15.45 -15.93
CA THR A 147 -4.62 16.08 -15.32
C THR A 147 -5.05 16.75 -14.02
N ASN A 148 -4.27 16.56 -12.96
CA ASN A 148 -4.48 17.29 -11.71
C ASN A 148 -3.97 18.73 -11.81
N PHE A 149 -4.16 19.52 -10.75
CA PHE A 149 -3.76 20.93 -10.77
C PHE A 149 -2.24 21.16 -10.76
N PHE A 150 -1.45 20.12 -10.51
CA PHE A 150 0.00 20.11 -10.58
C PHE A 150 0.54 19.60 -11.92
N GLY A 151 -0.33 19.32 -12.90
CA GLY A 151 0.09 18.82 -14.21
C GLY A 151 0.33 17.30 -14.26
N MET A 152 0.05 16.57 -13.17
CA MET A 152 0.24 15.12 -13.11
C MET A 152 -0.99 14.38 -13.65
N PRO A 153 -0.81 13.28 -14.41
CA PRO A 153 -1.93 12.46 -14.87
C PRO A 153 -2.62 11.76 -13.70
N VAL A 154 -3.95 11.67 -13.80
CA VAL A 154 -4.87 11.00 -12.87
C VAL A 154 -5.69 10.01 -13.67
N HIS A 155 -5.34 8.73 -13.56
CA HIS A 155 -6.08 7.65 -14.19
C HIS A 155 -7.35 7.34 -13.37
N GLN A 156 -8.50 7.60 -13.97
CA GLN A 156 -9.79 7.25 -13.40
C GLN A 156 -10.30 5.98 -14.07
N LYS A 157 -10.73 5.04 -13.23
CA LYS A 157 -11.17 3.71 -13.61
C LYS A 157 -12.66 3.58 -13.39
N PHE A 158 -13.31 2.77 -14.20
CA PHE A 158 -14.68 2.35 -13.95
C PHE A 158 -14.91 0.87 -14.21
N ARG A 159 -15.74 0.27 -13.36
CA ARG A 159 -16.11 -1.15 -13.37
C ARG A 159 -17.60 -1.27 -13.08
N VAL A 160 -18.24 -2.32 -13.60
CA VAL A 160 -19.64 -2.63 -13.30
C VAL A 160 -19.73 -3.97 -12.57
N TYR A 161 -20.53 -3.98 -11.51
CA TYR A 161 -20.82 -5.16 -10.71
C TYR A 161 -22.31 -5.48 -10.74
N VAL A 162 -22.66 -6.76 -10.71
CA VAL A 162 -24.04 -7.25 -10.70
C VAL A 162 -24.23 -8.13 -9.46
N ASP A 163 -25.14 -7.74 -8.58
CA ASP A 163 -25.44 -8.50 -7.36
C ASP A 163 -26.34 -9.72 -7.63
N GLY A 164 -26.58 -10.54 -6.59
CA GLY A 164 -27.42 -11.74 -6.70
C GLY A 164 -28.89 -11.47 -7.05
N ASN A 165 -29.34 -10.21 -6.99
CA ASN A 165 -30.69 -9.79 -7.40
C ASN A 165 -30.70 -9.19 -8.82
N GLY A 166 -29.56 -9.19 -9.53
CA GLY A 166 -29.42 -8.57 -10.84
C GLY A 166 -29.29 -7.05 -10.80
N ARG A 167 -29.05 -6.45 -9.62
CA ARG A 167 -28.84 -5.00 -9.52
C ARG A 167 -27.44 -4.66 -10.00
N GLU A 168 -27.38 -3.78 -10.98
CA GLU A 168 -26.12 -3.24 -11.51
C GLU A 168 -25.64 -2.05 -10.68
N THR A 169 -24.35 -2.05 -10.35
CA THR A 169 -23.66 -0.93 -9.69
C THR A 169 -22.38 -0.62 -10.46
N CYS A 170 -22.28 0.58 -11.03
CA CYS A 170 -21.05 1.09 -11.57
C CYS A 170 -20.27 1.81 -10.48
N VAL A 171 -18.95 1.60 -10.45
CA VAL A 171 -18.02 2.37 -9.63
C VAL A 171 -17.12 3.18 -10.55
N TRP A 172 -16.86 4.44 -10.18
CA TRP A 172 -15.94 5.36 -10.86
C TRP A 172 -14.93 5.89 -9.84
N PHE A 173 -13.65 5.59 -10.01
CA PHE A 173 -12.66 5.75 -8.94
C PHE A 173 -11.23 5.99 -9.43
N THR A 174 -10.34 6.44 -8.55
CA THR A 174 -8.90 6.54 -8.79
C THR A 174 -8.12 5.96 -7.60
N PRO A 175 -6.98 5.29 -7.81
CA PRO A 175 -6.02 5.10 -6.74
C PRO A 175 -5.48 6.47 -6.33
N ALA A 176 -5.69 6.90 -5.09
CA ALA A 176 -5.33 8.24 -4.63
C ALA A 176 -4.09 8.24 -3.72
N LEU A 177 -3.99 7.24 -2.82
CA LEU A 177 -2.85 7.07 -1.91
C LEU A 177 -2.32 5.65 -2.01
N VAL A 178 -1.01 5.51 -1.81
CA VAL A 178 -0.33 4.22 -1.73
C VAL A 178 0.60 4.21 -0.53
N ALA A 179 0.73 3.06 0.12
CA ALA A 179 1.63 2.89 1.24
C ALA A 179 3.00 2.39 0.78
N THR A 180 4.08 2.97 1.29
CA THR A 180 5.45 2.49 1.00
C THR A 180 5.74 1.12 1.64
N ARG A 181 5.09 0.82 2.77
CA ARG A 181 5.13 -0.46 3.49
C ARG A 181 3.72 -0.79 4.04
N PRO A 182 3.41 -2.05 4.37
CA PRO A 182 2.13 -2.43 4.97
C PRO A 182 1.89 -1.71 6.30
N PHE A 183 0.65 -1.40 6.67
CA PHE A 183 0.37 -0.76 7.96
C PHE A 183 0.05 -1.77 9.07
N GLU A 184 -0.52 -2.91 8.71
CA GLU A 184 -1.24 -3.80 9.63
C GLU A 184 -0.38 -4.50 10.68
N HIS A 185 0.94 -4.49 10.53
CA HIS A 185 1.88 -5.16 11.42
C HIS A 185 2.37 -4.28 12.57
N LEU A 186 2.03 -2.98 12.54
CA LEU A 186 2.51 -2.02 13.53
C LEU A 186 1.72 -2.16 14.84
N THR A 187 2.15 -3.08 15.69
CA THR A 187 1.55 -3.34 17.02
C THR A 187 2.31 -2.65 18.15
N GLN A 188 3.50 -2.12 17.88
CA GLN A 188 4.31 -1.40 18.86
C GLN A 188 4.40 0.08 18.53
N ASN A 189 4.36 0.91 19.57
CA ASN A 189 4.54 2.35 19.42
C ASN A 189 5.10 3.00 20.68
N TRP A 190 5.62 4.22 20.57
CA TRP A 190 6.05 5.04 21.71
C TRP A 190 5.01 6.12 21.98
N LEU A 191 4.25 5.98 23.07
CA LEU A 191 3.18 6.90 23.41
C LEU A 191 3.64 7.87 24.50
N GLN A 192 3.29 9.15 24.33
CA GLN A 192 3.50 10.13 25.38
C GLN A 192 2.50 9.89 26.51
N ASN A 193 3.00 9.71 27.73
CA ASN A 193 2.16 9.56 28.91
C ASN A 193 1.75 10.93 29.49
N ASP A 194 0.88 10.91 30.51
CA ASP A 194 0.39 12.13 31.19
C ASP A 194 1.51 13.00 31.81
N SER A 195 2.70 12.42 32.04
CA SER A 195 3.86 13.13 32.57
C SER A 195 4.74 13.77 31.49
N GLY A 196 4.40 13.58 30.22
CA GLY A 196 5.14 14.10 29.07
C GLY A 196 6.33 13.25 28.65
N THR A 197 6.58 12.10 29.29
CA THR A 197 7.59 11.12 28.88
C THR A 197 7.00 10.12 27.88
N PHE A 198 7.85 9.42 27.14
CA PHE A 198 7.42 8.42 26.16
C PHE A 198 7.65 7.02 26.71
N ASP A 199 6.57 6.23 26.75
CA ASP A 199 6.60 4.83 27.14
C ASP A 199 6.38 3.96 25.90
N GLY A 200 7.13 2.85 25.80
CA GLY A 200 6.93 1.86 24.75
C GLY A 200 5.69 1.04 25.08
N VAL A 201 4.77 0.96 24.12
CA VAL A 201 3.49 0.28 24.25
C VAL A 201 3.36 -0.74 23.13
N GLU A 202 2.83 -1.91 23.47
CA GLU A 202 2.60 -3.00 22.54
C GLU A 202 1.15 -3.46 22.66
N ILE A 203 0.48 -3.62 21.53
CA ILE A 203 -0.82 -4.28 21.45
C ILE A 203 -0.54 -5.79 21.35
N PRO A 204 -0.87 -6.58 22.38
CA PRO A 204 -0.58 -8.01 22.37
C PRO A 204 -1.28 -8.72 21.21
N GLN A 205 -0.62 -9.73 20.63
CA GLN A 205 -1.22 -10.53 19.56
C GLN A 205 -2.58 -11.13 19.96
N SER A 206 -2.76 -11.49 21.23
CA SER A 206 -4.04 -12.01 21.75
C SER A 206 -5.20 -11.01 21.65
N GLU A 207 -4.94 -9.71 21.67
CA GLU A 207 -5.95 -8.66 21.49
C GLU A 207 -6.23 -8.44 20.00
N ILE A 208 -5.19 -8.45 19.16
CA ILE A 208 -5.33 -8.41 17.71
C ILE A 208 -6.18 -9.60 17.22
N ASP A 209 -5.92 -10.80 17.75
CA ASP A 209 -6.68 -12.02 17.45
C ASP A 209 -8.15 -11.93 17.90
N GLN A 210 -8.46 -11.10 18.91
CA GLN A 210 -9.83 -10.81 19.35
C GLN A 210 -10.51 -9.73 18.51
N GLY A 211 -9.79 -9.10 17.58
CA GLY A 211 -10.31 -8.09 16.67
C GLY A 211 -9.91 -6.66 17.01
N ALA A 212 -9.01 -6.44 17.97
CA ALA A 212 -8.44 -5.13 18.22
C ALA A 212 -7.64 -4.64 17.00
N LEU A 213 -7.70 -3.34 16.71
CA LEU A 213 -6.92 -2.75 15.63
C LEU A 213 -5.48 -2.54 16.09
N SER A 214 -4.52 -2.89 15.23
CA SER A 214 -3.13 -2.44 15.37
C SER A 214 -3.01 -0.92 15.21
N PHE A 215 -1.89 -0.35 15.67
CA PHE A 215 -1.63 1.10 15.50
C PHE A 215 -1.59 1.51 14.03
N GLY A 216 -1.13 0.64 13.14
CA GLY A 216 -1.18 0.95 11.71
C GLY A 216 -2.59 0.87 11.13
N GLN A 217 -3.44 -0.04 11.62
CA GLN A 217 -4.84 -0.11 11.20
C GLN A 217 -5.66 1.10 11.63
N TRP A 218 -5.25 1.85 12.65
CA TRP A 218 -5.85 3.16 12.97
C TRP A 218 -5.83 4.11 11.77
N SER A 219 -4.75 4.10 10.99
CA SER A 219 -4.64 4.91 9.78
C SER A 219 -5.72 4.53 8.76
N THR A 220 -5.85 3.25 8.44
CA THR A 220 -6.73 2.76 7.38
C THR A 220 -8.19 2.67 7.78
N GLU A 221 -8.48 2.34 9.04
CA GLU A 221 -9.85 2.07 9.52
C GLU A 221 -10.50 3.30 10.17
N ILE A 222 -9.74 4.33 10.54
CA ILE A 222 -10.27 5.47 11.29
C ILE A 222 -9.86 6.82 10.67
N TYR A 223 -8.55 7.11 10.55
CA TYR A 223 -8.08 8.42 10.05
C TYR A 223 -8.44 8.66 8.58
N ILE A 224 -8.13 7.71 7.70
CA ILE A 224 -8.45 7.82 6.26
C ILE A 224 -9.96 7.97 6.04
N PRO A 225 -10.86 7.16 6.63
CA PRO A 225 -12.31 7.37 6.51
C PRO A 225 -12.76 8.76 6.96
N VAL A 226 -12.28 9.26 8.10
CA VAL A 226 -12.62 10.60 8.59
C VAL A 226 -12.17 11.69 7.61
N LEU A 227 -10.93 11.60 7.12
CA LEU A 227 -10.38 12.52 6.13
C LEU A 227 -11.16 12.45 4.81
N ALA A 228 -11.51 11.24 4.37
CA ALA A 228 -12.17 10.99 3.10
C ALA A 228 -13.52 11.69 3.00
N LYS A 229 -14.32 11.70 4.06
CA LYS A 229 -15.58 12.45 4.10
C LYS A 229 -15.35 13.95 3.84
N SER A 230 -14.33 14.54 4.44
CA SER A 230 -13.97 15.94 4.23
C SER A 230 -13.48 16.20 2.79
N LEU A 231 -12.69 15.28 2.24
CA LEU A 231 -12.23 15.33 0.85
C LEU A 231 -13.40 15.24 -0.14
N PHE A 232 -14.36 14.34 0.06
CA PHE A 232 -15.55 14.24 -0.79
C PHE A 232 -16.42 15.51 -0.72
N TYR A 233 -16.55 16.11 0.46
CA TYR A 233 -17.24 17.39 0.58
C TYR A 233 -16.55 18.48 -0.26
N LEU A 234 -15.23 18.65 -0.12
CA LEU A 234 -14.47 19.64 -0.87
C LEU A 234 -14.46 19.35 -2.39
N ALA A 235 -14.52 18.07 -2.75
CA ALA A 235 -14.61 17.62 -4.14
C ALA A 235 -15.96 18.02 -4.78
N GLU A 236 -17.06 17.75 -4.08
CA GLU A 236 -18.43 17.95 -4.59
C GLU A 236 -18.90 19.40 -4.48
N THR A 237 -18.51 20.13 -3.43
CA THR A 237 -19.04 21.47 -3.19
C THR A 237 -18.62 22.43 -4.32
N PRO A 238 -19.57 23.19 -4.89
CA PRO A 238 -19.26 24.24 -5.86
C PRO A 238 -18.66 25.49 -5.18
N PHE A 239 -18.75 25.61 -3.85
CA PHE A 239 -18.28 26.77 -3.09
C PHE A 239 -17.33 26.35 -1.95
N PRO A 240 -16.17 25.75 -2.25
CA PRO A 240 -15.26 25.24 -1.22
C PRO A 240 -14.71 26.36 -0.29
N SER A 241 -14.73 27.62 -0.73
CA SER A 241 -14.18 28.77 0.02
C SER A 241 -15.15 29.48 0.96
N SER A 242 -16.46 29.28 0.81
CA SER A 242 -17.44 30.12 1.50
C SER A 242 -17.67 29.73 2.96
N PHE A 243 -17.28 28.51 3.37
CA PHE A 243 -17.58 27.92 4.69
C PHE A 243 -19.05 28.06 5.13
N LEU A 244 -19.96 28.15 4.14
CA LEU A 244 -21.40 28.20 4.35
C LEU A 244 -21.99 26.81 4.14
N SER A 245 -23.04 26.49 4.91
CA SER A 245 -23.78 25.24 4.72
C SER A 245 -24.72 25.37 3.52
N PHE A 246 -24.54 24.48 2.54
CA PHE A 246 -25.40 24.34 1.39
C PHE A 246 -25.89 22.89 1.30
N PRO A 247 -27.09 22.64 0.75
CA PRO A 247 -27.53 21.29 0.48
C PRO A 247 -26.70 20.68 -0.65
N ARG A 248 -26.35 19.39 -0.54
CA ARG A 248 -25.66 18.63 -1.59
C ARG A 248 -26.36 18.66 -2.95
N GLN A 249 -27.69 18.84 -2.96
CA GLN A 249 -28.50 19.09 -4.16
C GLN A 249 -27.94 20.22 -5.05
N SER A 250 -27.22 21.20 -4.49
CA SER A 250 -26.60 22.28 -5.26
C SER A 250 -25.51 21.79 -6.24
N ALA A 251 -24.80 20.71 -5.91
CA ALA A 251 -23.81 20.09 -6.80
C ALA A 251 -24.45 19.14 -7.84
N PHE A 252 -25.69 18.71 -7.61
CA PHE A 252 -26.41 17.72 -8.40
C PHE A 252 -27.76 18.24 -8.87
N GLU A 253 -27.84 19.53 -9.23
CA GLU A 253 -29.09 20.18 -9.65
C GLU A 253 -29.78 19.36 -10.77
N ALA A 254 -31.09 19.16 -10.62
CA ALA A 254 -31.94 18.35 -11.49
C ALA A 254 -31.62 16.83 -11.53
N VAL A 255 -30.74 16.33 -10.66
CA VAL A 255 -30.55 14.88 -10.44
C VAL A 255 -31.39 14.44 -9.24
N LEU A 256 -32.20 13.39 -9.45
CA LEU A 256 -32.99 12.76 -8.39
C LEU A 256 -32.07 12.18 -7.31
N THR A 257 -32.52 12.18 -6.06
CA THR A 257 -31.68 11.75 -4.92
C THR A 257 -31.19 10.31 -5.08
N GLU A 258 -32.04 9.41 -5.59
CA GLU A 258 -31.72 8.00 -5.86
C GLU A 258 -30.72 7.80 -7.01
N ASP A 259 -30.61 8.76 -7.91
CA ASP A 259 -29.66 8.76 -9.04
C ASP A 259 -28.31 9.38 -8.67
N ARG A 260 -28.20 10.04 -7.51
CA ARG A 260 -26.95 10.66 -7.09
C ARG A 260 -25.91 9.61 -6.74
N PRO A 261 -24.64 9.85 -7.11
CA PRO A 261 -23.58 8.93 -6.81
C PRO A 261 -23.29 8.91 -5.30
N ARG A 262 -23.00 7.74 -4.75
CA ARG A 262 -22.60 7.57 -3.36
C ARG A 262 -21.06 7.51 -3.27
N PRO A 263 -20.41 8.41 -2.51
CA PRO A 263 -18.97 8.36 -2.32
C PRO A 263 -18.55 7.09 -1.59
N PHE A 264 -17.39 6.54 -1.95
CA PHE A 264 -16.80 5.39 -1.30
C PHE A 264 -15.27 5.48 -1.29
N ILE A 265 -14.66 4.77 -0.34
CA ILE A 265 -13.24 4.43 -0.36
C ILE A 265 -13.04 2.92 -0.32
N VAL A 266 -11.91 2.46 -0.85
CA VAL A 266 -11.46 1.07 -0.72
C VAL A 266 -10.01 1.08 -0.26
N ASN A 267 -9.72 0.39 0.84
CA ASN A 267 -8.34 0.01 1.20
C ASN A 267 -8.01 -1.32 0.54
N ALA A 268 -7.38 -1.27 -0.63
CA ALA A 268 -7.01 -2.47 -1.34
C ALA A 268 -5.60 -2.92 -0.97
N ARG A 269 -5.49 -4.18 -0.54
CA ARG A 269 -4.20 -4.79 -0.20
C ARG A 269 -3.56 -5.46 -1.40
N TYR A 270 -2.25 -5.26 -1.56
CA TYR A 270 -1.45 -5.82 -2.63
C TYR A 270 -2.13 -5.62 -3.99
N GLU A 271 -2.33 -4.36 -4.35
CA GLU A 271 -2.87 -3.95 -5.64
C GLU A 271 -1.81 -3.17 -6.42
N GLU A 272 -1.85 -3.26 -7.75
CA GLU A 272 -0.98 -2.47 -8.61
C GLU A 272 -1.33 -0.98 -8.48
N ALA A 273 -0.30 -0.19 -8.26
CA ALA A 273 -0.35 1.25 -8.43
C ALA A 273 0.53 1.65 -9.61
N ARG A 274 0.01 2.57 -10.44
CA ARG A 274 0.74 3.16 -11.55
C ARG A 274 1.15 4.57 -11.17
N GLY A 275 2.44 4.83 -11.14
CA GLY A 275 3.02 6.15 -10.90
C GLY A 275 3.63 6.69 -12.19
N VAL A 276 3.69 8.01 -12.28
CA VAL A 276 4.34 8.69 -13.39
C VAL A 276 5.53 9.49 -12.84
N PHE A 277 6.60 9.55 -13.63
CA PHE A 277 7.80 10.32 -13.30
C PHE A 277 8.41 10.92 -14.56
N GLN A 278 9.30 11.88 -14.36
CA GLN A 278 10.08 12.49 -15.43
C GLN A 278 11.56 12.13 -15.21
N ASP A 279 12.21 11.61 -16.25
CA ASP A 279 13.66 11.40 -16.27
C ASP A 279 14.35 12.67 -16.84
N THR A 280 15.58 12.56 -17.34
CA THR A 280 16.38 13.63 -17.98
C THR A 280 15.75 14.27 -19.24
N GLY A 281 14.53 13.87 -19.63
CA GLY A 281 13.78 14.38 -20.79
C GLY A 281 12.47 15.07 -20.42
N ALA A 282 11.75 15.60 -21.42
CA ALA A 282 10.44 16.25 -21.23
C ALA A 282 9.26 15.27 -21.15
N GLU A 283 9.49 13.99 -21.45
CA GLU A 283 8.45 12.98 -21.55
C GLU A 283 8.20 12.30 -20.19
N LEU A 284 6.93 12.10 -19.87
CA LEU A 284 6.51 11.42 -18.66
C LEU A 284 6.57 9.90 -18.87
N LEU A 285 7.31 9.21 -18.01
CA LEU A 285 7.43 7.76 -17.99
C LEU A 285 6.50 7.16 -16.95
N VAL A 286 5.95 5.99 -17.27
CA VAL A 286 5.07 5.24 -16.38
C VAL A 286 5.85 4.12 -15.72
N THR A 287 5.70 3.98 -14.42
CA THR A 287 6.15 2.81 -13.64
C THR A 287 4.97 2.22 -12.90
N SER A 288 4.93 0.91 -12.74
CA SER A 288 3.91 0.25 -11.94
C SER A 288 4.45 -0.94 -11.19
N THR A 289 3.88 -1.19 -10.01
CA THR A 289 4.18 -2.37 -9.20
C THR A 289 3.07 -2.58 -8.18
N PHE A 290 3.07 -3.73 -7.53
CA PHE A 290 2.17 -4.00 -6.41
C PHE A 290 2.57 -3.19 -5.18
N MET A 291 1.63 -2.44 -4.63
CA MET A 291 1.83 -1.71 -3.38
C MET A 291 1.11 -2.43 -2.23
N PRO A 292 1.67 -2.43 -1.01
CA PRO A 292 1.07 -3.04 0.17
C PRO A 292 -0.39 -2.64 0.39
N ASN A 293 -0.65 -1.33 0.36
CA ASN A 293 -1.98 -0.75 0.47
C ASN A 293 -2.15 0.32 -0.60
N VAL A 294 -3.32 0.33 -1.24
CA VAL A 294 -3.77 1.35 -2.19
C VAL A 294 -5.15 1.83 -1.75
N ILE A 295 -5.26 3.12 -1.42
CA ILE A 295 -6.56 3.73 -1.11
C ILE A 295 -7.16 4.26 -2.40
N HIS A 296 -8.26 3.65 -2.81
CA HIS A 296 -9.08 4.16 -3.91
C HIS A 296 -10.13 5.11 -3.37
N PHE A 297 -10.32 6.22 -4.06
CA PHE A 297 -11.42 7.14 -3.85
C PHE A 297 -12.34 7.08 -5.05
N GLY A 298 -13.65 7.06 -4.81
CA GLY A 298 -14.60 6.98 -5.90
C GLY A 298 -16.03 7.22 -5.50
N TRP A 299 -16.89 7.00 -6.49
CA TRP A 299 -18.32 7.11 -6.38
C TRP A 299 -18.99 5.91 -7.05
N SER A 300 -20.06 5.43 -6.43
CA SER A 300 -20.90 4.35 -6.96
C SER A 300 -22.26 4.87 -7.40
N PHE A 301 -22.82 4.32 -8.47
CA PHE A 301 -24.15 4.68 -8.97
C PHE A 301 -24.79 3.51 -9.73
N SER A 302 -26.13 3.52 -9.82
CA SER A 302 -26.92 2.50 -10.52
C SER A 302 -27.85 3.08 -11.59
N THR A 303 -27.77 4.39 -11.85
CA THR A 303 -28.69 5.06 -12.80
C THR A 303 -28.30 4.82 -14.25
N THR A 304 -29.29 4.64 -15.11
CA THR A 304 -29.15 4.65 -16.58
C THR A 304 -29.66 5.96 -17.20
N ASN A 305 -30.14 6.90 -16.37
CA ASN A 305 -30.64 8.17 -16.84
C ASN A 305 -29.49 9.03 -17.37
N LYS A 306 -29.52 9.31 -18.67
CA LYS A 306 -28.49 10.07 -19.37
C LYS A 306 -28.20 11.46 -18.77
N LEU A 307 -29.23 12.20 -18.37
CA LEU A 307 -29.04 13.54 -17.78
C LEU A 307 -28.37 13.45 -16.41
N SER A 308 -28.81 12.49 -15.58
CA SER A 308 -28.19 12.18 -14.29
C SER A 308 -26.74 11.76 -14.48
N LEU A 309 -26.45 10.85 -15.41
CA LEU A 309 -25.10 10.38 -15.73
C LEU A 309 -24.17 11.50 -16.18
N LEU A 310 -24.60 12.38 -17.07
CA LEU A 310 -23.80 13.53 -17.53
C LEU A 310 -23.41 14.46 -16.37
N LYS A 311 -24.36 14.74 -15.45
CA LYS A 311 -24.08 15.56 -14.26
C LYS A 311 -23.15 14.83 -13.29
N ASN A 312 -23.44 13.57 -13.01
CA ASN A 312 -22.65 12.73 -12.12
C ASN A 312 -21.21 12.62 -12.61
N LEU A 313 -21.00 12.32 -13.90
CA LEU A 313 -19.67 12.17 -14.51
C LEU A 313 -18.83 13.44 -14.34
N LYS A 314 -19.42 14.62 -14.54
CA LYS A 314 -18.72 15.89 -14.33
C LYS A 314 -18.29 16.06 -12.87
N THR A 315 -19.20 15.82 -11.93
CA THR A 315 -18.91 15.97 -10.50
C THR A 315 -17.89 14.95 -10.01
N MET A 316 -18.03 13.68 -10.38
CA MET A 316 -17.12 12.60 -9.99
C MET A 316 -15.72 12.82 -10.58
N SER A 317 -15.61 13.09 -11.89
CA SER A 317 -14.30 13.23 -12.53
C SER A 317 -13.53 14.46 -12.07
N THR A 318 -14.20 15.61 -11.95
CA THR A 318 -13.62 16.83 -11.35
C THR A 318 -13.30 16.61 -9.87
N GLY A 319 -14.13 15.86 -9.16
CA GLY A 319 -13.93 15.52 -7.77
C GLY A 319 -12.65 14.71 -7.53
N LEU A 320 -12.41 13.66 -8.33
CA LEU A 320 -11.17 12.87 -8.24
C LEU A 320 -9.92 13.69 -8.57
N VAL A 321 -10.01 14.62 -9.52
CA VAL A 321 -8.94 15.60 -9.82
C VAL A 321 -8.64 16.49 -8.61
N LYS A 322 -9.67 17.04 -7.97
CA LYS A 322 -9.52 17.87 -6.76
C LYS A 322 -8.91 17.07 -5.60
N ILE A 323 -9.41 15.87 -5.33
CA ILE A 323 -8.91 15.00 -4.25
C ILE A 323 -7.42 14.70 -4.48
N SER A 324 -7.05 14.27 -5.69
CA SER A 324 -5.66 13.97 -6.03
C SER A 324 -4.76 15.20 -5.87
N SER A 325 -5.25 16.38 -6.25
CA SER A 325 -4.50 17.65 -6.10
C SER A 325 -4.33 18.04 -4.63
N ILE A 326 -5.38 17.90 -3.80
CA ILE A 326 -5.33 18.20 -2.36
C ILE A 326 -4.30 17.29 -1.65
N LEU A 327 -4.33 16.00 -1.96
CA LEU A 327 -3.40 15.03 -1.36
C LEU A 327 -1.96 15.31 -1.79
N GLU A 328 -1.76 15.66 -3.06
CA GLU A 328 -0.44 16.05 -3.57
C GLU A 328 0.09 17.34 -2.93
N ASP A 329 -0.76 18.36 -2.78
CA ASP A 329 -0.43 19.59 -2.05
C ASP A 329 0.02 19.28 -0.62
N GLY A 330 -0.73 18.44 0.09
CA GLY A 330 -0.36 18.03 1.45
C GLY A 330 1.01 17.36 1.50
N TYR A 331 1.24 16.39 0.61
CA TYR A 331 2.50 15.66 0.54
C TYR A 331 3.71 16.54 0.19
N LEU A 332 3.52 17.54 -0.69
CA LEU A 332 4.59 18.42 -1.13
C LEU A 332 4.85 19.58 -0.17
N ASN A 333 3.79 20.17 0.38
CA ASN A 333 3.83 21.47 1.06
C ASN A 333 3.54 21.42 2.56
N ALA A 334 3.02 20.30 3.07
CA ALA A 334 2.64 20.17 4.47
C ALA A 334 3.30 18.97 5.16
N ASN A 335 4.47 18.51 4.68
CA ASN A 335 5.12 17.28 5.18
C ASN A 335 6.26 17.50 6.18
N SER A 336 6.40 18.69 6.75
CA SER A 336 7.54 19.02 7.62
C SER A 336 7.30 20.24 8.53
N SER A 337 6.04 20.62 8.79
CA SER A 337 5.73 21.80 9.60
C SER A 337 5.70 21.52 11.11
N GLY A 338 5.74 20.26 11.55
CA GLY A 338 5.55 19.86 12.95
C GLY A 338 4.19 20.30 13.52
N SER A 339 3.23 20.60 12.64
CA SER A 339 1.89 21.06 12.98
C SER A 339 0.91 19.89 13.03
N GLN A 340 -0.12 19.95 13.87
CA GLN A 340 -1.23 18.98 13.87
C GLN A 340 -1.98 18.86 12.52
N SER A 341 -1.72 19.77 11.57
CA SER A 341 -2.27 19.74 10.21
C SER A 341 -1.28 19.23 9.17
N ASP A 342 -0.15 18.66 9.58
CA ASP A 342 0.81 18.08 8.63
C ASP A 342 0.22 16.82 7.96
N PHE A 343 0.79 16.47 6.80
CA PHE A 343 0.30 15.40 5.95
C PHE A 343 0.30 14.04 6.63
N ASP A 344 1.46 13.67 7.19
CA ASP A 344 1.68 12.38 7.81
C ASP A 344 0.89 12.21 9.11
N THR A 345 0.67 13.28 9.88
CA THR A 345 -0.13 13.27 11.12
C THR A 345 -1.62 13.08 10.81
N LEU A 346 -2.18 13.79 9.83
CA LEU A 346 -3.62 13.69 9.54
C LEU A 346 -4.01 12.37 8.87
N LEU A 347 -3.11 11.77 8.10
CA LEU A 347 -3.30 10.42 7.55
C LEU A 347 -2.88 9.33 8.54
N LEU A 348 -2.23 9.68 9.64
CA LEU A 348 -1.55 8.76 10.53
C LEU A 348 -0.61 7.81 9.76
N SER A 349 0.23 8.38 8.88
CA SER A 349 1.41 7.65 8.38
C SER A 349 2.20 7.16 9.60
N ALA A 350 2.79 5.96 9.52
CA ALA A 350 3.49 5.38 10.67
C ALA A 350 4.71 6.20 11.11
N VAL A 351 5.29 7.01 10.22
CA VAL A 351 6.29 8.02 10.61
C VAL A 351 5.77 9.01 11.67
N GLY A 352 4.47 9.32 11.66
CA GLY A 352 3.84 10.17 12.68
C GLY A 352 3.54 9.45 13.99
N LEU A 353 3.65 8.12 14.02
CA LEU A 353 3.58 7.31 15.24
C LEU A 353 4.94 7.26 15.94
N SER A 354 6.03 7.31 15.18
CA SER A 354 7.40 7.20 15.69
C SER A 354 7.90 8.52 16.29
N PHE A 355 8.53 8.45 17.47
CA PHE A 355 9.39 9.44 18.16
C PHE A 355 9.23 10.95 17.78
N PRO A 356 9.04 11.87 18.75
CA PRO A 356 8.97 13.34 18.49
C PRO A 356 10.33 13.97 18.10
N GLY A 357 11.25 13.18 17.56
CA GLY A 357 12.68 13.37 17.69
C GLY A 357 13.43 13.98 16.51
N SER A 358 12.89 14.03 15.29
CA SER A 358 13.45 14.88 14.22
C SER A 358 12.62 14.76 12.93
N PRO A 359 11.93 15.83 12.49
CA PRO A 359 11.34 15.89 11.15
C PRO A 359 12.38 15.74 10.01
N ASN A 360 13.68 15.69 10.34
CA ASN A 360 14.81 15.61 9.41
C ASN A 360 15.61 14.28 9.51
N GLU A 361 15.27 13.38 10.44
CA GLU A 361 15.78 12.01 10.43
C GLU A 361 14.79 11.20 9.57
N GLY A 362 15.28 10.49 8.55
CA GLY A 362 14.42 9.82 7.55
C GLY A 362 13.34 8.92 8.15
N LEU A 363 12.46 8.36 7.32
CA LEU A 363 11.26 7.63 7.74
C LEU A 363 11.53 6.35 8.55
N GLY A 364 12.79 6.00 8.85
CA GLY A 364 13.16 4.89 9.74
C GLY A 364 12.69 3.50 9.29
N GLY A 365 12.23 3.35 8.03
CA GLY A 365 11.59 2.13 7.53
C GLY A 365 10.09 2.05 7.79
N PHE A 366 9.49 3.07 8.42
CA PHE A 366 8.06 3.13 8.71
C PHE A 366 7.22 3.34 7.44
N SER A 367 5.98 2.85 7.50
CA SER A 367 4.97 3.01 6.46
C SER A 367 4.58 4.47 6.29
N ARG A 368 4.57 4.95 5.04
CA ARG A 368 4.14 6.31 4.71
C ARG A 368 3.15 6.29 3.56
N TRP A 369 2.14 7.14 3.65
CA TRP A 369 1.24 7.40 2.53
C TRP A 369 1.92 8.31 1.51
N VAL A 370 1.78 7.95 0.24
CA VAL A 370 2.27 8.75 -0.89
C VAL A 370 1.11 8.90 -1.88
N PRO A 371 0.82 10.11 -2.37
CA PRO A 371 -0.13 10.27 -3.46
C PRO A 371 0.31 9.47 -4.69
N THR A 372 -0.63 8.80 -5.36
CA THR A 372 -0.33 8.02 -6.58
C THR A 372 0.29 8.89 -7.68
N THR A 373 -0.02 10.18 -7.71
CA THR A 373 0.60 11.16 -8.61
C THR A 373 2.08 11.43 -8.32
N ARG A 374 2.59 11.00 -7.17
CA ARG A 374 4.00 11.19 -6.75
C ARG A 374 4.78 9.90 -6.54
N ILE A 375 4.12 8.75 -6.46
CA ILE A 375 4.81 7.47 -6.24
C ILE A 375 5.78 7.11 -7.37
N GLY A 376 5.51 7.53 -8.61
CA GLY A 376 6.41 7.27 -9.74
C GLY A 376 7.80 7.86 -9.52
N PHE A 377 7.87 9.13 -9.08
CA PHE A 377 9.13 9.81 -8.76
C PHE A 377 9.88 9.09 -7.64
N LEU A 378 9.19 8.71 -6.56
CA LEU A 378 9.80 8.02 -5.44
C LEU A 378 10.36 6.65 -5.84
N MET A 379 9.63 5.87 -6.63
CA MET A 379 10.10 4.59 -7.14
C MET A 379 11.29 4.74 -8.08
N HIS A 380 11.27 5.74 -8.97
CA HIS A 380 12.40 6.01 -9.86
C HIS A 380 13.66 6.35 -9.06
N GLU A 381 13.55 7.27 -8.09
CA GLU A 381 14.66 7.63 -7.20
C GLU A 381 15.14 6.41 -6.39
N THR A 382 14.22 5.59 -5.90
CA THR A 382 14.51 4.32 -5.21
C THR A 382 15.38 3.40 -6.06
N ASN A 383 15.01 3.20 -7.33
CA ASN A 383 15.76 2.35 -8.25
C ASN A 383 17.15 2.93 -8.54
N THR A 384 17.25 4.24 -8.75
CA THR A 384 18.53 4.92 -9.00
C THR A 384 19.46 4.78 -7.79
N GLN A 385 18.97 5.06 -6.59
CA GLN A 385 19.78 4.97 -5.37
C GLN A 385 20.19 3.53 -5.04
N ALA A 386 19.33 2.54 -5.31
CA ALA A 386 19.67 1.12 -5.14
C ALA A 386 20.81 0.66 -6.07
N GLN A 387 20.80 1.12 -7.34
CA GLN A 387 21.86 0.83 -8.30
C GLN A 387 23.19 1.51 -7.91
N LEU A 388 23.12 2.75 -7.43
CA LEU A 388 24.29 3.48 -6.93
C LEU A 388 24.85 2.82 -5.66
N ALA A 389 24.00 2.36 -4.74
CA ALA A 389 24.41 1.65 -3.53
C ALA A 389 25.19 0.38 -3.87
N SER A 390 24.65 -0.43 -4.78
CA SER A 390 25.27 -1.69 -5.24
C SER A 390 26.62 -1.45 -5.94
N SER A 391 26.70 -0.38 -6.73
CA SER A 391 27.94 0.02 -7.42
C SER A 391 29.01 0.50 -6.43
N ALA A 392 28.62 1.28 -5.43
CA ALA A 392 29.52 1.75 -4.38
C ALA A 392 30.06 0.60 -3.52
N ASP A 393 29.20 -0.35 -3.13
CA ASP A 393 29.62 -1.54 -2.35
C ASP A 393 30.61 -2.40 -3.15
N SER A 394 30.33 -2.62 -4.44
CA SER A 394 31.22 -3.35 -5.35
C SER A 394 32.58 -2.66 -5.54
N ALA A 395 32.60 -1.32 -5.48
CA ALA A 395 33.82 -0.52 -5.58
C ALA A 395 34.59 -0.40 -4.25
N GLY A 396 34.02 -0.90 -3.14
CA GLY A 396 34.59 -0.80 -1.80
C GLY A 396 34.37 0.56 -1.11
N ASP A 397 33.53 1.44 -1.67
CA ASP A 397 33.11 2.68 -1.03
C ASP A 397 31.94 2.41 -0.07
N LEU A 398 32.27 1.81 1.07
CA LEU A 398 31.29 1.30 2.03
C LEU A 398 30.47 2.41 2.71
N ASP A 399 31.04 3.61 2.85
CA ASP A 399 30.34 4.75 3.47
C ASP A 399 29.23 5.26 2.55
N THR A 400 29.53 5.43 1.26
CA THR A 400 28.52 5.78 0.26
C THR A 400 27.48 4.67 0.13
N ALA A 401 27.92 3.41 0.04
CA ALA A 401 27.01 2.27 -0.07
C ALA A 401 26.02 2.21 1.09
N ARG A 402 26.51 2.30 2.33
CA ARG A 402 25.67 2.29 3.54
C ARG A 402 24.61 3.38 3.49
N ARG A 403 25.01 4.63 3.26
CA ARG A 403 24.10 5.78 3.24
C ARG A 403 22.98 5.60 2.21
N LEU A 404 23.31 5.04 1.04
CA LEU A 404 22.34 4.79 -0.02
C LEU A 404 21.41 3.62 0.31
N PHE A 405 21.94 2.53 0.87
CA PHE A 405 21.11 1.43 1.37
C PHE A 405 20.18 1.85 2.49
N GLU A 406 20.65 2.69 3.43
CA GLU A 406 19.83 3.28 4.49
C GLU A 406 18.70 4.12 3.89
N TRP A 407 19.00 5.02 2.95
CA TRP A 407 17.97 5.82 2.31
C TRP A 407 16.92 4.98 1.59
N VAL A 408 17.33 3.98 0.79
CA VAL A 408 16.37 3.10 0.10
C VAL A 408 15.53 2.30 1.10
N SER A 409 16.17 1.75 2.14
CA SER A 409 15.49 0.93 3.15
C SER A 409 14.48 1.76 3.95
N TYR A 410 14.85 3.00 4.31
CA TYR A 410 14.04 3.84 5.19
C TYR A 410 13.03 4.69 4.43
N ASP A 411 13.40 5.26 3.28
CA ASP A 411 12.60 6.27 2.58
C ASP A 411 12.04 5.79 1.24
N GLY A 412 12.64 4.76 0.66
CA GLY A 412 12.28 4.26 -0.67
C GLY A 412 10.90 3.60 -0.78
N ALA A 413 10.49 3.33 -2.01
CA ALA A 413 9.26 2.61 -2.32
C ALA A 413 9.44 1.64 -3.49
N GLY A 414 8.62 0.58 -3.50
CA GLY A 414 8.59 -0.38 -4.60
C GLY A 414 9.57 -1.55 -4.42
N PRO A 415 9.86 -2.29 -5.51
CA PRO A 415 10.42 -3.63 -5.44
C PRO A 415 11.89 -3.71 -5.02
N MET A 416 12.65 -2.60 -5.09
CA MET A 416 14.07 -2.61 -4.69
C MET A 416 14.27 -2.47 -3.18
N VAL A 417 13.25 -2.05 -2.43
CA VAL A 417 13.37 -1.83 -0.99
C VAL A 417 13.78 -3.11 -0.26
N PRO A 418 13.14 -4.29 -0.45
CA PRO A 418 13.55 -5.50 0.26
C PRO A 418 14.99 -5.95 -0.03
N ALA A 419 15.47 -5.81 -1.27
CA ALA A 419 16.85 -6.14 -1.63
C ALA A 419 17.88 -5.25 -0.90
N CYS A 420 17.59 -3.94 -0.82
CA CYS A 420 18.42 -3.00 -0.09
C CYS A 420 18.37 -3.24 1.43
N VAL A 421 17.21 -3.61 1.97
CA VAL A 421 17.06 -4.02 3.38
C VAL A 421 17.93 -5.24 3.68
N ASN A 422 17.86 -6.27 2.85
CA ASN A 422 18.70 -7.48 3.00
C ASN A 422 20.20 -7.12 3.05
N SER A 423 20.63 -6.27 2.13
CA SER A 423 22.01 -5.79 2.06
C SER A 423 22.40 -4.99 3.29
N LEU A 424 21.55 -4.04 3.72
CA LEU A 424 21.79 -3.19 4.88
C LEU A 424 21.95 -4.00 6.17
N VAL A 425 21.02 -4.92 6.40
CA VAL A 425 20.95 -5.75 7.61
C VAL A 425 22.18 -6.63 7.73
N PHE A 426 22.46 -7.40 6.69
CA PHE A 426 23.52 -8.41 6.73
C PHE A 426 24.91 -7.78 6.80
N ARG A 427 25.10 -6.67 6.08
CA ARG A 427 26.40 -6.01 5.96
C ARG A 427 26.74 -5.15 7.17
N TRP A 428 25.76 -4.45 7.77
CA TRP A 428 25.99 -3.50 8.87
C TRP A 428 25.21 -3.86 10.13
N LEU A 429 23.88 -3.90 10.10
CA LEU A 429 23.07 -3.90 11.33
C LEU A 429 23.31 -5.12 12.23
N ILE A 430 23.45 -6.32 11.66
CA ILE A 430 23.77 -7.53 12.43
C ILE A 430 25.15 -7.41 13.10
N ARG A 431 26.16 -6.89 12.38
CA ARG A 431 27.53 -6.75 12.91
C ARG A 431 27.61 -5.71 14.02
N GLU A 432 26.79 -4.68 13.89
CA GLU A 432 26.61 -3.62 14.89
C GLU A 432 25.71 -4.04 16.06
N GLN A 433 25.10 -5.24 15.97
CA GLN A 433 24.13 -5.73 16.95
C GLN A 433 22.93 -4.78 17.11
N ASN A 434 22.56 -4.08 16.04
CA ASN A 434 21.38 -3.22 16.00
C ASN A 434 20.14 -4.06 15.68
N TRP A 435 19.81 -4.95 16.62
CA TRP A 435 18.77 -5.98 16.45
C TRP A 435 17.38 -5.40 16.25
N GLN A 436 17.03 -4.38 17.03
CA GLN A 436 15.71 -3.77 16.97
C GLN A 436 15.42 -3.17 15.59
N LEU A 437 16.38 -2.42 15.03
CA LEU A 437 16.23 -1.83 13.71
C LEU A 437 16.21 -2.90 12.63
N ALA A 438 17.10 -3.90 12.73
CA ALA A 438 17.15 -5.01 11.79
C ALA A 438 15.82 -5.78 11.72
N GLU A 439 15.27 -6.18 12.86
CA GLU A 439 13.99 -6.91 12.92
C GLU A 439 12.85 -6.08 12.33
N SER A 440 12.73 -4.81 12.72
CA SER A 440 11.68 -3.90 12.23
C SER A 440 11.67 -3.76 10.71
N ILE A 441 12.83 -3.49 10.09
CA ILE A 441 12.88 -3.30 8.63
C ILE A 441 12.78 -4.61 7.86
N LEU A 442 13.21 -5.74 8.42
CA LEU A 442 13.06 -7.08 7.81
C LEU A 442 11.60 -7.53 7.81
N GLU A 443 10.87 -7.29 8.90
CA GLU A 443 9.44 -7.55 8.96
C GLU A 443 8.69 -6.75 7.89
N GLY A 444 8.93 -5.43 7.82
CA GLY A 444 8.35 -4.57 6.80
C GLY A 444 8.67 -5.07 5.38
N ALA A 445 9.93 -5.41 5.10
CA ALA A 445 10.38 -5.93 3.81
C ALA A 445 9.74 -7.28 3.43
N TYR A 446 9.58 -8.19 4.38
CA TYR A 446 8.86 -9.45 4.17
C TYR A 446 7.39 -9.20 3.83
N LEU A 447 6.74 -8.33 4.59
CA LEU A 447 5.32 -8.05 4.42
C LEU A 447 5.00 -7.22 3.17
N MET A 448 5.99 -6.60 2.51
CA MET A 448 5.81 -6.00 1.18
C MET A 448 5.48 -7.05 0.09
N LYS A 449 5.83 -8.33 0.30
CA LYS A 449 5.56 -9.47 -0.61
C LYS A 449 6.08 -9.26 -2.05
N MET A 450 7.31 -8.80 -2.18
CA MET A 450 8.03 -8.55 -3.43
C MET A 450 8.77 -9.80 -3.96
N GLY A 451 8.11 -10.96 -3.92
CA GLY A 451 8.69 -12.22 -4.36
C GLY A 451 9.91 -12.65 -3.52
N ARG A 452 10.97 -13.08 -4.19
CA ARG A 452 12.16 -13.69 -3.55
C ARG A 452 12.81 -12.79 -2.52
N GLU A 453 12.89 -11.48 -2.77
CA GLU A 453 13.56 -10.55 -1.85
C GLU A 453 12.84 -10.41 -0.51
N SER A 454 11.51 -10.54 -0.50
CA SER A 454 10.74 -10.59 0.75
C SER A 454 10.95 -11.91 1.50
N ILE A 455 11.14 -13.03 0.80
CA ILE A 455 11.47 -14.32 1.43
C ILE A 455 12.91 -14.31 1.98
N ASN A 456 13.85 -13.69 1.27
CA ASN A 456 15.21 -13.44 1.77
C ASN A 456 15.18 -12.58 3.04
N ALA A 457 14.31 -11.56 3.11
CA ALA A 457 14.13 -10.76 4.33
C ALA A 457 13.62 -11.61 5.50
N LEU A 458 12.69 -12.53 5.26
CA LEU A 458 12.23 -13.46 6.28
C LEU A 458 13.35 -14.41 6.76
N SER A 459 14.20 -14.90 5.85
CA SER A 459 15.37 -15.72 6.21
C SER A 459 16.37 -14.92 7.06
N ASN A 460 16.72 -13.71 6.63
CA ASN A 460 17.60 -12.79 7.35
C ASN A 460 17.04 -12.43 8.74
N TRP A 461 15.71 -12.33 8.88
CA TRP A 461 15.07 -12.13 10.17
C TRP A 461 15.31 -13.34 11.09
N GLY A 462 15.13 -14.56 10.59
CA GLY A 462 15.48 -15.79 11.31
C GLY A 462 16.95 -15.82 11.76
N ILE A 463 17.88 -15.38 10.91
CA ILE A 463 19.30 -15.29 11.25
C ILE A 463 19.55 -14.27 12.37
N SER A 464 18.94 -13.09 12.27
CA SER A 464 19.01 -12.05 13.29
C SER A 464 18.58 -12.58 14.66
N LEU A 465 17.45 -13.32 14.71
CA LEU A 465 16.92 -13.94 15.93
C LEU A 465 17.83 -15.06 16.46
N PHE A 466 18.36 -15.90 15.57
CA PHE A 466 19.30 -16.96 15.92
C PHE A 466 20.56 -16.41 16.59
N LEU A 467 21.13 -15.33 16.03
CA LEU A 467 22.34 -14.69 16.57
C LEU A 467 22.10 -14.03 17.94
N GLN A 468 20.86 -13.67 18.26
CA GLN A 468 20.46 -13.21 19.59
C GLN A 468 20.19 -14.34 20.59
N GLY A 469 20.21 -15.60 20.15
CA GLY A 469 19.84 -16.76 20.96
C GLY A 469 18.33 -16.95 21.12
N ARG A 470 17.50 -16.22 20.36
CA ARG A 470 16.04 -16.37 20.33
C ARG A 470 15.64 -17.54 19.41
N LEU A 471 16.02 -18.75 19.80
CA LEU A 471 16.00 -19.93 18.93
C LEU A 471 14.60 -20.34 18.47
N ASP A 472 13.59 -20.23 19.35
CA ASP A 472 12.21 -20.58 19.01
C ASP A 472 11.61 -19.60 17.99
N ASP A 473 11.84 -18.29 18.18
CA ASP A 473 11.42 -17.26 17.22
C ASP A 473 12.14 -17.44 15.87
N ALA A 474 13.45 -17.72 15.89
CA ALA A 474 14.23 -17.98 14.69
C ALA A 474 13.70 -19.20 13.91
N LYS A 475 13.40 -20.28 14.63
CA LYS A 475 12.80 -21.49 14.07
C LYS A 475 11.47 -21.20 13.37
N GLU A 476 10.60 -20.41 13.99
CA GLU A 476 9.34 -19.99 13.36
C GLU A 476 9.57 -19.32 12.01
N LYS A 477 10.53 -18.37 11.93
CA LYS A 477 10.82 -17.66 10.67
C LYS A 477 11.37 -18.60 9.60
N PHE A 478 12.29 -19.50 9.96
CA PHE A 478 12.81 -20.48 9.00
C PHE A 478 11.75 -21.48 8.55
N GLU A 479 10.85 -21.92 9.42
CA GLU A 479 9.72 -22.78 9.04
C GLU A 479 8.78 -22.08 8.05
N LEU A 480 8.53 -20.78 8.23
CA LEU A 480 7.78 -19.97 7.27
C LEU A 480 8.52 -19.83 5.92
N VAL A 481 9.85 -19.71 5.91
CA VAL A 481 10.65 -19.77 4.67
C VAL A 481 10.43 -21.09 3.94
N LEU A 482 10.48 -22.22 4.64
CA LEU A 482 10.25 -23.55 4.03
C LEU A 482 8.84 -23.72 3.44
N GLN A 483 7.84 -23.03 4.00
CA GLN A 483 6.47 -23.05 3.48
C GLN A 483 6.30 -22.23 2.20
N SER A 484 7.22 -21.31 1.90
CA SER A 484 7.14 -20.44 0.73
C SER A 484 7.43 -21.16 -0.60
N GLY A 485 8.18 -22.27 -0.56
CA GLY A 485 8.65 -22.99 -1.75
C GLY A 485 9.81 -22.30 -2.49
N ASP A 486 10.44 -21.26 -1.93
CA ASP A 486 11.65 -20.66 -2.51
C ASP A 486 12.87 -21.55 -2.24
N VAL A 487 13.28 -22.30 -3.27
CA VAL A 487 14.43 -23.23 -3.21
C VAL A 487 15.73 -22.54 -2.78
N HIS A 488 15.91 -21.25 -3.08
CA HIS A 488 17.14 -20.53 -2.70
C HIS A 488 17.18 -20.20 -1.21
N ALA A 489 16.09 -19.70 -0.66
CA ALA A 489 15.99 -19.42 0.77
C ALA A 489 15.89 -20.73 1.59
N GLU A 490 15.40 -21.81 0.98
CA GLU A 490 15.26 -23.12 1.60
C GLU A 490 16.59 -23.71 2.09
N SER A 491 17.67 -23.63 1.30
CA SER A 491 18.98 -24.17 1.72
C SER A 491 19.53 -23.45 2.96
N GLU A 492 19.36 -22.13 3.02
CA GLU A 492 19.79 -21.31 4.16
C GLU A 492 18.94 -21.62 5.40
N ALA A 493 17.61 -21.62 5.26
CA ALA A 493 16.70 -21.96 6.34
C ALA A 493 16.96 -23.37 6.90
N CYS A 494 17.20 -24.37 6.05
CA CYS A 494 17.54 -25.71 6.49
C CYS A 494 18.88 -25.78 7.22
N TYR A 495 19.88 -24.99 6.80
CA TYR A 495 21.15 -24.90 7.51
C TYR A 495 20.92 -24.40 8.95
N TYR A 496 20.25 -23.26 9.12
CA TYR A 496 20.06 -22.69 10.45
C TYR A 496 19.11 -23.50 11.32
N LEU A 497 18.09 -24.14 10.75
CA LEU A 497 17.27 -25.11 11.50
C LEU A 497 18.11 -26.27 12.02
N ALA A 498 19.05 -26.80 11.21
CA ALA A 498 19.95 -27.84 11.69
C ALA A 498 20.81 -27.35 12.86
N GLU A 499 21.39 -26.15 12.78
CA GLU A 499 22.18 -25.56 13.86
C GLU A 499 21.35 -25.34 15.14
N ILE A 500 20.09 -24.88 15.01
CA ILE A 500 19.17 -24.75 16.14
C ILE A 500 18.96 -26.10 16.83
N PHE A 501 18.70 -27.17 16.06
CA PHE A 501 18.46 -28.50 16.62
C PHE A 501 19.71 -29.14 17.23
N VAL A 502 20.90 -28.82 16.73
CA VAL A 502 22.17 -29.19 17.41
C VAL A 502 22.25 -28.54 18.77
N VAL A 503 21.95 -27.24 18.87
CA VAL A 503 21.96 -26.52 20.16
C VAL A 503 20.90 -27.08 21.12
N GLN A 504 19.79 -27.59 20.59
CA GLN A 504 18.72 -28.25 21.37
C GLN A 504 18.97 -29.74 21.67
N ASP A 505 20.13 -30.30 21.27
CA ASP A 505 20.48 -31.73 21.44
C ASP A 505 19.52 -32.71 20.72
N ASP A 506 18.93 -32.29 19.60
CA ASP A 506 18.09 -33.11 18.71
C ASP A 506 18.83 -33.43 17.40
N GLU A 507 19.78 -34.37 17.47
CA GLU A 507 20.56 -34.80 16.30
C GLU A 507 19.72 -35.46 15.20
N VAL A 508 18.53 -35.97 15.51
CA VAL A 508 17.64 -36.57 14.52
C VAL A 508 17.06 -35.49 13.62
N LEU A 509 16.53 -34.41 14.20
CA LEU A 509 16.04 -33.28 13.43
C LEU A 509 17.18 -32.49 12.78
N ALA A 510 18.32 -32.33 13.46
CA ALA A 510 19.48 -31.70 12.85
C ALA A 510 19.95 -32.47 11.60
N GLY A 511 20.04 -33.80 11.67
CA GLY A 511 20.36 -34.66 10.54
C GLY A 511 19.37 -34.53 9.38
N LYS A 512 18.06 -34.49 9.68
CA LYS A 512 17.00 -34.27 8.68
C LYS A 512 17.21 -32.96 7.91
N TYR A 513 17.47 -31.86 8.62
CA TYR A 513 17.63 -30.56 7.98
C TYR A 513 18.98 -30.39 7.26
N ARG A 514 20.06 -31.05 7.71
CA ARG A 514 21.32 -31.12 6.95
C ARG A 514 21.14 -31.81 5.59
N VAL A 515 20.41 -32.92 5.56
CA VAL A 515 20.09 -33.62 4.30
C VAL A 515 19.28 -32.70 3.38
N LYS A 516 18.22 -32.08 3.91
CA LYS A 516 17.38 -31.16 3.13
C LYS A 516 18.16 -29.94 2.62
N CYS A 517 19.06 -29.38 3.43
CA CYS A 517 19.97 -28.31 3.03
C CYS A 517 20.83 -28.72 1.82
N ALA A 518 21.41 -29.92 1.85
CA ALA A 518 22.21 -30.46 0.75
C ALA A 518 21.37 -30.70 -0.52
N GLU A 519 20.16 -31.24 -0.38
CA GLU A 519 19.21 -31.46 -1.49
C GLU A 519 18.80 -30.14 -2.17
N SER A 520 18.70 -29.05 -1.41
CA SER A 520 18.34 -27.71 -1.91
C SER A 520 19.55 -26.90 -2.41
N GLY A 521 20.73 -27.52 -2.52
CA GLY A 521 21.92 -26.95 -3.13
C GLY A 521 23.00 -26.45 -2.17
N GLY A 522 22.83 -26.69 -0.86
CA GLY A 522 23.80 -26.40 0.20
C GLY A 522 23.93 -24.92 0.56
N TYR A 523 24.41 -24.65 1.78
CA TYR A 523 24.68 -23.30 2.27
C TYR A 523 26.00 -23.28 3.06
N ASP A 524 26.85 -22.29 2.77
CA ASP A 524 28.09 -22.03 3.52
C ASP A 524 27.98 -20.68 4.25
N SER A 525 27.98 -20.74 5.59
CA SER A 525 27.87 -19.58 6.47
C SER A 525 29.11 -18.67 6.43
N ALA A 526 30.27 -19.15 5.97
CA ALA A 526 31.49 -18.35 5.86
C ALA A 526 31.48 -17.41 4.64
N THR A 527 30.81 -17.80 3.56
CA THR A 527 30.77 -17.04 2.29
C THR A 527 29.39 -16.46 1.97
N GLY A 528 28.33 -16.85 2.69
CA GLY A 528 26.95 -16.41 2.40
C GLY A 528 26.47 -16.82 0.99
N GLN A 529 27.06 -17.87 0.41
CA GLN A 529 26.76 -18.39 -0.92
C GLN A 529 26.68 -19.92 -0.87
N LYS A 530 26.01 -20.50 -1.88
CA LYS A 530 25.89 -21.96 -2.07
C LYS A 530 27.25 -22.63 -1.90
N GLY A 531 27.35 -23.54 -0.94
CA GLY A 531 28.52 -24.37 -0.71
C GLY A 531 28.72 -25.32 -1.88
N GLY A 532 29.38 -24.86 -2.94
CA GLY A 532 29.88 -25.73 -3.99
C GLY A 532 31.05 -26.55 -3.46
N SER A 533 30.81 -27.83 -3.15
CA SER A 533 31.88 -28.83 -3.17
C SER A 533 31.45 -29.98 -4.06
N GLY A 534 32.19 -30.17 -5.16
CA GLY A 534 31.90 -31.17 -6.17
C GLY A 534 32.07 -32.59 -5.67
N PHE A 535 31.31 -33.49 -6.27
CA PHE A 535 31.74 -34.86 -6.50
C PHE A 535 31.36 -35.23 -7.94
N ASP A 536 32.39 -35.49 -8.76
CA ASP A 536 32.29 -35.98 -10.12
C ASP A 536 31.65 -37.37 -10.19
N ALA A 537 30.72 -37.55 -11.13
CA ALA A 537 30.56 -38.80 -11.86
C ALA A 537 30.04 -38.51 -13.29
N ASN A 538 30.95 -38.64 -14.26
CA ASN A 538 30.66 -38.69 -15.70
C ASN A 538 29.54 -39.68 -16.03
N ILE A 539 28.47 -39.23 -16.70
CA ILE A 539 27.78 -39.97 -17.78
C ILE A 539 27.35 -38.97 -18.86
N SER A 540 27.53 -39.43 -20.10
CA SER A 540 27.57 -38.83 -21.43
C SER A 540 26.30 -38.17 -21.99
N GLU A 541 26.51 -37.49 -23.13
CA GLU A 541 25.57 -36.91 -24.10
C GLU A 541 24.30 -37.75 -24.44
N GLU A 542 23.29 -36.99 -24.90
CA GLU A 542 22.01 -37.34 -25.53
C GLU A 542 20.86 -37.85 -24.65
N SER A 543 19.85 -37.00 -24.39
CA SER A 543 18.51 -37.14 -25.01
C SER A 543 17.52 -36.03 -24.61
N SER A 544 16.85 -35.51 -25.64
CA SER A 544 15.59 -34.76 -25.72
C SER A 544 14.52 -34.91 -24.62
N GLN A 545 14.08 -33.74 -24.08
CA GLN A 545 12.72 -33.32 -23.61
C GLN A 545 11.91 -34.19 -22.61
N PRO A 546 10.85 -33.67 -21.93
CA PRO A 546 10.35 -32.28 -21.81
C PRO A 546 10.22 -31.79 -20.34
N ALA A 547 9.78 -30.53 -20.21
CA ALA A 547 9.49 -29.79 -18.99
C ALA A 547 8.68 -30.57 -17.92
N SER A 548 9.02 -30.38 -16.64
CA SER A 548 8.13 -30.69 -15.52
C SER A 548 8.25 -29.63 -14.41
N GLU A 549 7.19 -28.84 -14.30
CA GLU A 549 6.57 -28.30 -13.08
C GLU A 549 7.51 -27.61 -12.06
N THR A 550 7.83 -26.36 -12.37
CA THR A 550 8.17 -25.34 -11.38
C THR A 550 6.94 -25.02 -10.53
N SER A 551 6.99 -25.23 -9.21
CA SER A 551 5.95 -24.75 -8.30
C SER A 551 5.98 -23.23 -8.24
N SER A 552 5.15 -22.59 -9.06
CA SER A 552 4.89 -21.17 -9.07
C SER A 552 4.19 -20.75 -7.78
N VAL A 553 4.60 -19.59 -7.25
CA VAL A 553 3.81 -18.81 -6.30
C VAL A 553 2.36 -18.79 -6.79
N ALA A 554 1.41 -19.26 -5.96
CA ALA A 554 0.03 -19.45 -6.38
C ALA A 554 -0.52 -18.15 -7.02
N PRO A 555 -0.90 -18.17 -8.32
CA PRO A 555 -1.21 -16.97 -9.08
C PRO A 555 -2.25 -16.12 -8.35
N ARG A 556 -2.00 -14.82 -8.21
CA ARG A 556 -2.91 -13.90 -7.49
C ARG A 556 -4.13 -13.52 -8.34
N TYR A 557 -4.04 -13.72 -9.64
CA TYR A 557 -5.08 -13.46 -10.62
C TYR A 557 -5.28 -14.72 -11.45
N CYS A 558 -6.53 -14.99 -11.81
CA CYS A 558 -6.84 -16.11 -12.65
C CYS A 558 -6.15 -15.95 -14.01
N SER A 559 -5.28 -16.89 -14.35
CA SER A 559 -4.56 -16.91 -15.64
C SER A 559 -5.50 -16.95 -16.86
N ASN A 560 -6.75 -17.37 -16.67
CA ASN A 560 -7.75 -17.44 -17.72
C ASN A 560 -8.51 -16.12 -17.94
N CYS A 561 -8.85 -15.38 -16.87
CA CYS A 561 -9.77 -14.23 -16.97
C CYS A 561 -9.27 -12.95 -16.28
N GLY A 562 -8.08 -12.97 -15.68
CA GLY A 562 -7.50 -11.80 -15.01
C GLY A 562 -8.19 -11.39 -13.72
N THR A 563 -9.20 -12.13 -13.22
CA THR A 563 -9.88 -11.81 -11.95
C THR A 563 -8.99 -12.15 -10.76
N LYS A 564 -8.84 -11.22 -9.80
CA LYS A 564 -8.10 -11.43 -8.55
C LYS A 564 -8.73 -12.58 -7.74
N PHE A 565 -7.91 -13.49 -7.20
CA PHE A 565 -8.42 -14.50 -6.26
C PHE A 565 -8.74 -13.84 -4.91
N GLU A 566 -9.90 -14.19 -4.35
CA GLU A 566 -10.33 -13.72 -3.03
C GLU A 566 -9.52 -14.42 -1.92
N GLY A 567 -8.37 -13.84 -1.60
CA GLY A 567 -7.48 -14.32 -0.55
C GLY A 567 -6.42 -15.34 -0.98
N PHE A 568 -5.50 -15.61 -0.08
CA PHE A 568 -4.39 -16.54 -0.32
C PHE A 568 -4.85 -18.01 -0.46
N ALA A 569 -6.04 -18.36 0.03
CA ALA A 569 -6.57 -19.72 0.05
C ALA A 569 -7.55 -20.07 -1.07
N GLY A 570 -7.99 -19.10 -1.89
CA GLY A 570 -8.95 -19.36 -2.97
C GLY A 570 -8.36 -20.33 -4.00
N GLN A 571 -8.93 -21.54 -4.12
CA GLN A 571 -8.50 -22.57 -5.07
C GLN A 571 -9.13 -22.43 -6.46
N PHE A 572 -10.20 -21.63 -6.58
CA PHE A 572 -10.94 -21.42 -7.82
C PHE A 572 -11.23 -19.94 -8.03
N CYS A 573 -11.25 -19.51 -9.28
CA CYS A 573 -11.60 -18.15 -9.64
C CYS A 573 -13.09 -17.94 -9.41
N SER A 574 -13.46 -16.97 -8.58
CA SER A 574 -14.87 -16.66 -8.29
C SER A 574 -15.65 -16.18 -9.52
N TYR A 575 -14.95 -15.67 -10.54
CA TYR A 575 -15.56 -15.23 -11.80
C TYR A 575 -15.74 -16.36 -12.81
N CYS A 576 -14.66 -17.05 -13.20
CA CYS A 576 -14.71 -18.04 -14.29
C CYS A 576 -14.70 -19.50 -13.83
N GLY A 577 -14.66 -19.78 -12.52
CA GLY A 577 -14.69 -21.13 -11.95
C GLY A 577 -13.44 -21.99 -12.23
N ARG A 578 -12.41 -21.44 -12.90
CA ARG A 578 -11.16 -22.16 -13.19
C ARG A 578 -10.32 -22.34 -11.92
N PRO A 579 -9.65 -23.49 -11.75
CA PRO A 579 -8.73 -23.71 -10.64
C PRO A 579 -7.53 -22.74 -10.71
N ARG A 580 -6.98 -22.42 -9.54
CA ARG A 580 -5.76 -21.64 -9.33
C ARG A 580 -4.56 -22.54 -9.67
N GLY A 581 -4.11 -22.46 -10.92
CA GLY A 581 -2.92 -23.14 -11.44
C GLY A 581 -1.77 -22.18 -11.52
#